data_AF-B1VP27-F1
#
_entry.id   AF-B1VP27-F1
#
_cell.length_a   1.000
_cell.length_b   1.000
_cell.length_c   1.000
_cell.angle_alpha   90.00
_cell.angle_beta   90.00
_cell.angle_gamma   90.00
#
_symmetry.space_group_name_H-M   'P 1'
#
loop_
_entity.id
_entity.type
_entity.pdbx_description
1 polymer ?
#
loop_
_entity_poly.entity_id
_entity_poly.type
_entity_poly.pdbx_seq_one_letter_code
_entity_poly.pdbx_strand_id
1 'polypeptide(L)'
;MPRSQFIGPDIWRQLPDRCEPVVGRADWLARVNSDEPVVTQLDDGAEDGPGIATSSNSQPSMVARMLGLLSVEDGHRVLEIGTGTGYVAALLSERLGEEQVYSVEVDPGLAQQAADAIAGAGYRPHLHVGDGAEQIPGMGPVDRLIATCALRYVPYTLLRQLRPGGILVAPVARDFWSGALVRLHVQEDGTAVGPFCGSAMYMPMRAHRPVLHEIEGNGRPRAAGLDPARILDLGFALYAGARLPGVRVSGHDTADGARVWVSSADGAGVMAGTGEDVLQYGPGFLWEEIEQAWREYEEAGRPDASEFGLTVTPRGHQVWVRSPNLVVQPSRA
;
A
#
# COMPACT_ATOMS: atom_id res chain seq x y z
N MET A 1 -17.17 -6.56 -17.12
CA MET A 1 -16.02 -6.41 -18.03
C MET A 1 -14.93 -7.44 -17.72
N PRO A 2 -14.56 -8.33 -18.66
CA PRO A 2 -13.54 -9.35 -18.44
C PRO A 2 -12.14 -8.74 -18.32
N ARG A 3 -11.40 -9.02 -17.24
CA ARG A 3 -10.04 -8.50 -17.06
C ARG A 3 -9.02 -9.04 -18.07
N SER A 4 -9.33 -10.14 -18.75
CA SER A 4 -8.50 -10.72 -19.82
C SER A 4 -8.30 -9.80 -21.03
N GLN A 5 -9.09 -8.74 -21.17
CA GLN A 5 -8.91 -7.73 -22.22
C GLN A 5 -7.79 -6.72 -21.89
N PHE A 6 -7.38 -6.65 -20.62
CA PHE A 6 -6.43 -5.67 -20.08
C PHE A 6 -5.08 -6.27 -19.72
N ILE A 7 -4.97 -7.59 -19.79
CA ILE A 7 -3.76 -8.32 -19.39
C ILE A 7 -3.11 -8.88 -20.64
N GLY A 8 -1.81 -8.59 -20.81
CA GLY A 8 -1.00 -9.12 -21.92
C GLY A 8 -0.67 -10.61 -21.76
N PRO A 9 0.01 -11.21 -22.75
CA PRO A 9 0.42 -12.61 -22.69
C PRO A 9 1.49 -12.87 -21.62
N ASP A 10 2.38 -11.90 -21.38
CA ASP A 10 3.49 -12.01 -20.43
C ASP A 10 3.03 -11.66 -19.02
N ILE A 11 2.88 -12.70 -18.20
CA ILE A 11 2.46 -12.57 -16.81
C ILE A 11 3.28 -13.50 -15.91
N TRP A 12 3.35 -13.14 -14.63
CA TRP A 12 4.08 -13.91 -13.63
C TRP A 12 3.22 -14.27 -12.42
N ARG A 13 3.54 -15.43 -11.84
CA ARG A 13 3.11 -15.85 -10.51
C ARG A 13 4.15 -15.36 -9.50
N GLN A 14 3.73 -14.52 -8.57
CA GLN A 14 4.55 -14.17 -7.41
C GLN A 14 4.56 -15.33 -6.41
N LEU A 15 5.76 -15.83 -6.10
CA LEU A 15 6.07 -16.73 -5.00
C LEU A 15 6.75 -15.93 -3.87
N PRO A 16 6.95 -16.51 -2.67
CA PRO A 16 7.57 -15.79 -1.55
C PRO A 16 8.97 -15.23 -1.86
N ASP A 17 9.74 -15.89 -2.73
CA ASP A 17 11.15 -15.60 -3.01
C ASP A 17 11.41 -15.12 -4.45
N ARG A 18 10.48 -15.32 -5.39
CA ARG A 18 10.67 -14.99 -6.82
C ARG A 18 9.36 -14.83 -7.59
N CYS A 19 9.45 -14.32 -8.81
CA CYS A 19 8.36 -14.36 -9.79
C CYS A 19 8.64 -15.45 -10.84
N GLU A 20 7.64 -16.29 -11.12
CA GLU A 20 7.74 -17.34 -12.15
C GLU A 20 6.81 -17.02 -13.33
N PRO A 21 7.27 -17.13 -14.58
CA PRO A 21 6.44 -16.87 -15.75
C PRO A 21 5.31 -17.90 -15.84
N VAL A 22 4.10 -17.45 -16.19
CA VAL A 22 2.99 -18.34 -16.50
C VAL A 22 3.03 -18.67 -17.98
N VAL A 23 3.22 -19.95 -18.31
CA VAL A 23 3.39 -20.41 -19.69
C VAL A 23 2.15 -21.19 -20.13
N GLY A 24 1.66 -20.89 -21.33
CA GLY A 24 0.57 -21.64 -21.95
C GLY A 24 -0.81 -21.00 -21.74
N ARG A 25 -1.66 -21.15 -22.76
CA ARG A 25 -2.96 -20.47 -22.85
C ARG A 25 -3.93 -20.86 -21.74
N ALA A 26 -3.93 -22.13 -21.34
CA ALA A 26 -4.84 -22.64 -20.31
C ALA A 26 -4.49 -22.07 -18.93
N ASP A 27 -3.21 -22.10 -18.56
CA ASP A 27 -2.74 -21.56 -17.27
C ASP A 27 -2.86 -20.03 -17.22
N TRP A 28 -2.58 -19.35 -18.33
CA TRP A 28 -2.86 -17.93 -18.47
C TRP A 28 -4.34 -17.63 -18.22
N LEU A 29 -5.27 -18.39 -18.84
CA LEU A 29 -6.71 -18.19 -18.66
C LEU A 29 -7.15 -18.46 -17.22
N ALA A 30 -6.65 -19.54 -16.61
CA ALA A 30 -6.96 -19.86 -15.23
C ALA A 30 -6.48 -18.73 -14.30
N ARG A 31 -5.24 -18.25 -14.50
CA ARG A 31 -4.67 -17.18 -13.70
C ARG A 31 -5.43 -15.87 -13.89
N VAL A 32 -5.67 -15.45 -15.13
CA VAL A 32 -6.39 -14.22 -15.49
C VAL A 32 -7.87 -14.26 -15.12
N ASN A 33 -8.47 -15.40 -14.81
CA ASN A 33 -9.86 -15.46 -14.31
C ASN A 33 -9.97 -15.80 -12.81
N SER A 34 -8.84 -16.03 -12.14
CA SER A 34 -8.81 -16.25 -10.68
C SER A 34 -9.09 -14.97 -9.87
N ASP A 35 -9.35 -15.10 -8.58
CA ASP A 35 -9.38 -13.96 -7.64
C ASP A 35 -8.01 -13.72 -6.99
N GLU A 36 -6.97 -13.64 -7.83
CA GLU A 36 -5.59 -13.40 -7.42
C GLU A 36 -5.01 -12.23 -8.22
N PRO A 37 -4.03 -11.49 -7.67
CA PRO A 37 -3.27 -10.53 -8.45
C PRO A 37 -2.49 -11.25 -9.57
N VAL A 38 -2.29 -10.54 -10.68
CA VAL A 38 -1.52 -11.03 -11.83
C VAL A 38 -0.39 -10.05 -12.07
N VAL A 39 0.85 -10.49 -11.84
CA VAL A 39 2.03 -9.64 -12.11
C VAL A 39 2.17 -9.47 -13.62
N THR A 40 2.35 -8.23 -14.06
CA THR A 40 2.40 -7.82 -15.48
C THR A 40 3.67 -7.08 -15.86
N GLN A 41 4.51 -6.72 -14.87
CA GLN A 41 5.83 -6.15 -15.12
C GLN A 41 6.77 -6.54 -13.98
N LEU A 42 8.00 -6.88 -14.33
CA LEU A 42 9.12 -7.02 -13.41
C LEU A 42 10.11 -5.87 -13.63
N ASP A 43 10.81 -5.47 -12.57
CA ASP A 43 12.00 -4.62 -12.59
C ASP A 43 11.86 -3.31 -13.39
N ASP A 44 10.67 -2.69 -13.35
CA ASP A 44 10.34 -1.50 -14.12
C ASP A 44 10.52 -1.65 -15.64
N GLY A 45 10.42 -2.89 -16.13
CA GLY A 45 10.61 -3.23 -17.54
C GLY A 45 12.07 -3.45 -17.94
N ALA A 46 13.01 -3.49 -17.01
CA ALA A 46 14.40 -3.87 -17.31
C ALA A 46 14.52 -5.36 -17.66
N GLU A 47 15.30 -5.68 -18.70
CA GLU A 47 15.43 -7.05 -19.24
C GLU A 47 16.23 -7.99 -18.31
N ASP A 48 17.24 -7.46 -17.61
CA ASP A 48 18.17 -8.24 -16.77
C ASP A 48 18.07 -7.82 -15.29
N GLY A 49 16.84 -7.66 -14.79
CA GLY A 49 16.57 -7.26 -13.42
C GLY A 49 16.55 -8.42 -12.41
N PRO A 50 16.47 -8.12 -11.12
CA PRO A 50 16.39 -9.12 -10.04
C PRO A 50 15.09 -9.94 -9.99
N GLY A 51 14.13 -9.72 -10.89
CA GLY A 51 12.84 -10.42 -10.94
C GLY A 51 11.79 -9.86 -9.97
N ILE A 52 11.91 -8.59 -9.56
CA ILE A 52 11.03 -7.95 -8.59
C ILE A 52 9.78 -7.46 -9.31
N ALA A 53 8.60 -7.84 -8.82
CA ALA A 53 7.35 -7.37 -9.39
C ALA A 53 7.16 -5.85 -9.20
N THR A 54 6.93 -5.12 -10.29
CA THR A 54 6.77 -3.66 -10.31
C THR A 54 5.42 -3.19 -10.85
N SER A 55 4.67 -4.06 -11.54
CA SER A 55 3.27 -3.82 -11.88
C SER A 55 2.44 -5.10 -11.84
N SER A 56 1.16 -4.96 -11.54
CA SER A 56 0.20 -6.06 -11.56
C SER A 56 -1.21 -5.57 -11.91
N ASN A 57 -2.02 -6.45 -12.48
CA ASN A 57 -3.47 -6.33 -12.38
C ASN A 57 -3.89 -6.83 -10.98
N SER A 58 -4.46 -5.94 -10.18
CA SER A 58 -4.80 -6.22 -8.78
C SER A 58 -5.85 -7.34 -8.62
N GLN A 59 -5.89 -7.92 -7.42
CA GLN A 59 -6.89 -8.90 -7.05
C GLN A 59 -8.32 -8.36 -7.26
N PRO A 60 -9.19 -9.04 -8.03
CA PRO A 60 -10.54 -8.56 -8.34
C PRO A 60 -11.40 -8.22 -7.11
N SER A 61 -11.40 -9.07 -6.07
CA SER A 61 -12.16 -8.81 -4.85
C SER A 61 -11.65 -7.59 -4.08
N MET A 62 -10.34 -7.36 -4.07
CA MET A 62 -9.74 -6.15 -3.48
C MET A 62 -10.12 -4.90 -4.28
N VAL A 63 -10.08 -4.96 -5.61
CA VAL A 63 -10.55 -3.85 -6.47
C VAL A 63 -12.01 -3.53 -6.20
N ALA A 64 -12.89 -4.55 -6.18
CA ALA A 64 -14.31 -4.37 -5.89
C ALA A 64 -14.53 -3.73 -4.51
N ARG A 65 -13.76 -4.16 -3.50
CA ARG A 65 -13.79 -3.60 -2.15
C ARG A 65 -13.36 -2.13 -2.12
N MET A 66 -12.26 -1.79 -2.80
CA MET A 66 -11.77 -0.40 -2.88
C MET A 66 -12.75 0.51 -3.62
N LEU A 67 -13.34 0.04 -4.72
CA LEU A 67 -14.39 0.77 -5.44
C LEU A 67 -15.64 0.96 -4.58
N GLY A 68 -16.02 -0.05 -3.78
CA GLY A 68 -17.12 0.07 -2.82
C GLY A 68 -16.85 1.14 -1.74
N LEU A 69 -15.61 1.21 -1.23
CA LEU A 69 -15.20 2.25 -0.28
C LEU A 69 -15.11 3.63 -0.93
N LEU A 70 -14.73 3.70 -2.20
CA LEU A 70 -14.68 4.93 -2.98
C LEU A 70 -16.08 5.54 -3.12
N SER A 71 -17.12 4.70 -3.16
CA SER A 71 -18.54 5.11 -3.11
C SER A 71 -18.83 6.23 -4.12
N VAL A 72 -18.54 5.93 -5.39
CA VAL A 72 -18.81 6.85 -6.50
C VAL A 72 -20.31 6.96 -6.75
N GLU A 73 -20.74 8.12 -7.22
CA GLU A 73 -22.14 8.45 -7.49
C GLU A 73 -22.16 9.22 -8.82
N ASP A 74 -23.35 9.34 -9.41
CA ASP A 74 -23.51 9.96 -10.72
C ASP A 74 -23.04 11.42 -10.68
N GLY A 75 -22.22 11.79 -11.68
CA GLY A 75 -21.64 13.13 -11.77
C GLY A 75 -20.35 13.35 -10.98
N HIS A 76 -19.87 12.37 -10.19
CA HIS A 76 -18.55 12.46 -9.56
C HIS A 76 -17.42 12.36 -10.57
N ARG A 77 -16.41 13.22 -10.40
CA ARG A 77 -15.10 13.13 -11.05
C ARG A 77 -14.16 12.29 -10.22
N VAL A 78 -13.42 11.37 -10.85
CA VAL A 78 -12.51 10.45 -10.18
C VAL A 78 -11.08 10.61 -10.71
N LEU A 79 -10.12 10.61 -9.80
CA LEU A 79 -8.70 10.42 -10.10
C LEU A 79 -8.25 9.03 -9.64
N GLU A 80 -7.71 8.24 -10.55
CA GLU A 80 -6.95 7.02 -10.26
C GLU A 80 -5.43 7.32 -10.28
N ILE A 81 -4.72 6.86 -9.25
CA ILE A 81 -3.25 6.86 -9.20
C ILE A 81 -2.73 5.43 -9.38
N GLY A 82 -2.08 5.18 -10.51
CA GLY A 82 -1.54 3.88 -10.90
C GLY A 82 -2.40 3.17 -11.95
N THR A 83 -2.50 3.74 -13.16
CA THR A 83 -3.31 3.15 -14.25
C THR A 83 -2.97 1.67 -14.49
N GLY A 84 -1.68 1.30 -14.44
CA GLY A 84 -1.21 -0.07 -14.59
C GLY A 84 -1.69 -0.72 -15.89
N THR A 85 -2.63 -1.66 -15.78
CA THR A 85 -3.25 -2.34 -16.95
C THR A 85 -4.42 -1.58 -17.57
N GLY A 86 -4.92 -0.53 -16.91
CA GLY A 86 -6.11 0.22 -17.32
C GLY A 86 -7.45 -0.39 -16.92
N TYR A 87 -7.46 -1.54 -16.24
CA TYR A 87 -8.70 -2.23 -15.87
C TYR A 87 -9.60 -1.41 -14.94
N VAL A 88 -9.02 -0.77 -13.90
CA VAL A 88 -9.78 0.03 -12.94
C VAL A 88 -10.30 1.32 -13.57
N ALA A 89 -9.47 2.04 -14.32
CA ALA A 89 -9.89 3.18 -15.13
C ALA A 89 -11.07 2.84 -16.05
N ALA A 90 -11.05 1.67 -16.72
CA ALA A 90 -12.17 1.24 -17.56
C ALA A 90 -13.43 0.88 -16.75
N LEU A 91 -13.31 0.28 -15.56
CA LEU A 91 -14.46 0.04 -14.67
C LEU A 91 -15.10 1.35 -14.21
N LEU A 92 -14.28 2.35 -13.88
CA LEU A 92 -14.74 3.69 -13.51
C LEU A 92 -15.40 4.40 -14.69
N SER A 93 -14.83 4.28 -15.90
CA SER A 93 -15.38 4.85 -17.13
C SER A 93 -16.75 4.25 -17.46
N GLU A 94 -16.91 2.93 -17.31
CA GLU A 94 -18.21 2.28 -17.47
C GLU A 94 -19.22 2.78 -16.43
N ARG A 95 -18.79 3.04 -15.18
CA ARG A 95 -19.68 3.48 -14.10
C ARG A 95 -20.09 4.94 -14.22
N LEU A 96 -19.20 5.84 -14.65
CA LEU A 96 -19.37 7.29 -14.54
C LEU A 96 -19.40 8.02 -15.89
N GLY A 97 -19.00 7.35 -16.98
CA GLY A 97 -18.62 7.97 -18.23
C GLY A 97 -17.14 8.35 -18.24
N GLU A 98 -16.48 8.14 -19.38
CA GLU A 98 -15.03 8.33 -19.55
C GLU A 98 -14.54 9.76 -19.27
N GLU A 99 -15.36 10.77 -19.58
CA GLU A 99 -15.07 12.19 -19.34
C GLU A 99 -14.95 12.55 -17.83
N GLN A 100 -15.42 11.68 -16.95
CA GLN A 100 -15.33 11.86 -15.50
C GLN A 100 -14.11 11.18 -14.88
N VAL A 101 -13.33 10.45 -15.67
CA VAL A 101 -12.23 9.61 -15.17
C VAL A 101 -10.89 10.16 -15.63
N TYR A 102 -10.04 10.42 -14.64
CA TYR A 102 -8.63 10.75 -14.81
C TYR A 102 -7.80 9.60 -14.25
N SER A 103 -6.75 9.20 -14.95
CA SER A 103 -5.83 8.17 -14.45
C SER A 103 -4.39 8.53 -14.79
N VAL A 104 -3.48 8.34 -13.84
CA VAL A 104 -2.05 8.61 -14.02
C VAL A 104 -1.21 7.34 -13.87
N GLU A 105 -0.26 7.18 -14.77
CA GLU A 105 0.75 6.12 -14.74
C GLU A 105 2.15 6.73 -14.88
N VAL A 106 3.09 6.27 -14.06
CA VAL A 106 4.46 6.79 -14.03
C VAL A 106 5.35 6.11 -15.06
N ASP A 107 5.02 4.89 -15.47
CA ASP A 107 5.72 4.16 -16.53
C ASP A 107 5.15 4.47 -17.91
N PRO A 108 5.91 5.10 -18.84
CA PRO A 108 5.39 5.42 -20.17
C PRO A 108 4.99 4.19 -21.00
N GLY A 109 5.67 3.05 -20.81
CA GLY A 109 5.37 1.81 -21.50
C GLY A 109 4.04 1.21 -21.04
N LEU A 110 3.84 1.12 -19.72
CA LEU A 110 2.56 0.68 -19.15
C LEU A 110 1.43 1.65 -19.48
N ALA A 111 1.69 2.96 -19.46
CA ALA A 111 0.69 3.97 -19.79
C ALA A 111 0.17 3.80 -21.23
N GLN A 112 1.08 3.54 -22.19
CA GLN A 112 0.69 3.27 -23.57
C GLN A 112 -0.10 1.96 -23.69
N GLN A 113 0.34 0.88 -23.03
CA GLN A 113 -0.37 -0.40 -23.04
C GLN A 113 -1.78 -0.27 -22.43
N ALA A 114 -1.92 0.48 -21.34
CA ALA A 114 -3.20 0.76 -20.72
C ALA A 114 -4.10 1.58 -21.64
N ALA A 115 -3.56 2.61 -22.30
CA ALA A 115 -4.31 3.41 -23.26
C ALA A 115 -4.88 2.55 -24.39
N ASP A 116 -4.09 1.64 -24.95
CA ASP A 116 -4.52 0.72 -26.00
C ASP A 116 -5.57 -0.29 -25.49
N ALA A 117 -5.39 -0.83 -24.28
CA ALA A 117 -6.33 -1.78 -23.67
C ALA A 117 -7.69 -1.12 -23.35
N ILE A 118 -7.68 0.05 -22.71
CA ILE A 118 -8.88 0.85 -22.43
C ILE A 118 -9.56 1.23 -23.75
N ALA A 119 -8.75 1.58 -24.75
CA ALA A 119 -9.25 1.94 -26.06
C ALA A 119 -9.97 0.80 -26.76
N GLY A 120 -9.42 -0.42 -26.68
CA GLY A 120 -10.02 -1.65 -27.20
C GLY A 120 -11.28 -2.06 -26.44
N ALA A 121 -11.43 -1.66 -25.17
CA ALA A 121 -12.66 -1.81 -24.39
C ALA A 121 -13.73 -0.76 -24.73
N GLY A 122 -13.42 0.23 -25.56
CA GLY A 122 -14.37 1.23 -26.05
C GLY A 122 -14.38 2.55 -25.27
N TYR A 123 -13.42 2.78 -24.37
CA TYR A 123 -13.33 4.01 -23.58
C TYR A 123 -12.09 4.84 -23.94
N ARG A 124 -12.11 6.12 -23.62
CA ARG A 124 -11.04 7.13 -23.77
C ARG A 124 -11.05 8.13 -22.60
N PRO A 125 -10.81 7.66 -21.35
CA PRO A 125 -10.70 8.58 -20.21
C PRO A 125 -9.47 9.48 -20.33
N HIS A 126 -9.34 10.46 -19.44
CA HIS A 126 -8.19 11.34 -19.40
C HIS A 126 -6.97 10.63 -18.80
N LEU A 127 -6.05 10.18 -19.66
CA LEU A 127 -4.83 9.49 -19.24
C LEU A 127 -3.64 10.46 -19.16
N HIS A 128 -2.84 10.34 -18.11
CA HIS A 128 -1.63 11.13 -17.90
C HIS A 128 -0.42 10.23 -17.64
N VAL A 129 0.72 10.60 -18.23
CA VAL A 129 2.01 9.96 -17.93
C VAL A 129 2.78 10.87 -17.00
N GLY A 130 3.04 10.43 -15.77
CA GLY A 130 3.72 11.25 -14.76
C GLY A 130 3.72 10.63 -13.37
N ASP A 131 4.38 11.29 -12.43
CA ASP A 131 4.36 10.88 -11.03
C ASP A 131 3.00 11.20 -10.41
N GLY A 132 2.28 10.17 -9.98
CA GLY A 132 1.00 10.32 -9.32
C GLY A 132 1.05 11.04 -7.97
N ALA A 133 2.23 11.23 -7.36
CA ALA A 133 2.37 12.07 -6.17
C ALA A 133 2.24 13.58 -6.48
N GLU A 134 2.40 13.97 -7.74
CA GLU A 134 2.29 15.35 -8.21
C GLU A 134 0.85 15.70 -8.63
N GLN A 135 0.61 17.00 -8.84
CA GLN A 135 -0.69 17.46 -9.36
C GLN A 135 -0.74 17.28 -10.87
N ILE A 136 -1.87 16.81 -11.39
CA ILE A 136 -2.10 16.74 -12.85
C ILE A 136 -2.49 18.14 -13.36
N PRO A 137 -1.68 18.77 -14.23
CA PRO A 137 -1.97 20.11 -14.71
C PRO A 137 -3.31 20.19 -15.46
N GLY A 138 -4.13 21.19 -15.14
CA GLY A 138 -5.37 21.48 -15.89
C GLY A 138 -6.59 20.61 -15.54
N MET A 139 -6.45 19.57 -14.71
CA MET A 139 -7.57 18.69 -14.31
C MET A 139 -8.60 19.40 -13.41
N GLY A 140 -8.17 20.35 -12.58
CA GLY A 140 -9.03 20.89 -11.51
C GLY A 140 -9.36 19.82 -10.43
N PRO A 141 -10.18 20.15 -9.43
CA PRO A 141 -10.44 19.23 -8.33
C PRO A 141 -11.42 18.12 -8.71
N VAL A 142 -11.24 16.96 -8.09
CA VAL A 142 -12.08 15.75 -8.23
C VAL A 142 -12.88 15.49 -6.95
N ASP A 143 -13.91 14.66 -7.06
CA ASP A 143 -14.77 14.29 -5.93
C ASP A 143 -14.29 13.02 -5.22
N ARG A 144 -13.50 12.21 -5.94
CA ARG A 144 -13.02 10.89 -5.51
C ARG A 144 -11.60 10.66 -5.99
N LEU A 145 -10.78 10.07 -5.14
CA LEU A 145 -9.40 9.70 -5.46
C LEU A 145 -9.17 8.26 -5.00
N ILE A 146 -8.69 7.42 -5.90
CA ILE A 146 -8.27 6.05 -5.60
C ILE A 146 -6.81 5.86 -5.98
N ALA A 147 -6.00 5.34 -5.07
CA ALA A 147 -4.65 4.91 -5.40
C ALA A 147 -4.61 3.39 -5.48
N THR A 148 -4.20 2.86 -6.63
CA THR A 148 -4.02 1.43 -6.91
C THR A 148 -2.55 1.03 -6.82
N CYS A 149 -1.78 1.78 -6.02
CA CYS A 149 -0.42 1.52 -5.58
C CYS A 149 -0.29 1.94 -4.10
N ALA A 150 0.63 1.31 -3.35
CA ALA A 150 0.81 1.58 -1.94
C ALA A 150 1.54 2.92 -1.70
N LEU A 151 0.98 3.72 -0.81
CA LEU A 151 1.57 4.98 -0.37
C LEU A 151 2.32 4.78 0.96
N ARG A 152 3.59 5.21 1.08
CA ARG A 152 4.24 5.25 2.40
C ARG A 152 3.49 6.20 3.34
N TYR A 153 3.02 7.29 2.80
CA TYR A 153 2.26 8.32 3.48
C TYR A 153 1.35 8.95 2.44
N VAL A 154 0.19 9.50 2.83
CA VAL A 154 -0.69 10.22 1.90
C VAL A 154 -0.09 11.61 1.61
N PRO A 155 0.41 11.91 0.41
CA PRO A 155 0.95 13.23 0.12
C PRO A 155 -0.15 14.29 0.20
N TYR A 156 0.11 15.43 0.85
CA TYR A 156 -0.88 16.50 0.93
C TYR A 156 -1.22 17.08 -0.46
N THR A 157 -0.31 16.94 -1.43
CA THR A 157 -0.56 17.25 -2.85
C THR A 157 -1.73 16.47 -3.44
N LEU A 158 -1.93 15.21 -3.05
CA LEU A 158 -3.08 14.40 -3.46
C LEU A 158 -4.39 14.95 -2.85
N LEU A 159 -4.38 15.28 -1.56
CA LEU A 159 -5.57 15.82 -0.90
C LEU A 159 -6.00 17.17 -1.49
N ARG A 160 -5.05 17.99 -1.93
CA ARG A 160 -5.34 19.25 -2.62
C ARG A 160 -6.00 19.07 -4.00
N GLN A 161 -6.00 17.86 -4.55
CA GLN A 161 -6.73 17.54 -5.78
C GLN A 161 -8.19 17.14 -5.50
N LEU A 162 -8.58 16.93 -4.25
CA LEU A 162 -9.96 16.65 -3.85
C LEU A 162 -10.69 17.93 -3.45
N ARG A 163 -11.99 17.98 -3.73
CA ARG A 163 -12.90 18.99 -3.15
C ARG A 163 -13.13 18.70 -1.66
N PRO A 164 -13.53 19.71 -0.86
CA PRO A 164 -14.18 19.45 0.42
C PRO A 164 -15.35 18.46 0.27
N GLY A 165 -15.46 17.52 1.20
CA GLY A 165 -16.38 16.38 1.11
C GLY A 165 -15.89 15.23 0.21
N GLY A 166 -14.77 15.40 -0.47
CA GLY A 166 -14.17 14.38 -1.32
C GLY A 166 -13.61 13.20 -0.53
N ILE A 167 -13.56 12.03 -1.18
CA ILE A 167 -13.08 10.78 -0.56
C ILE A 167 -11.79 10.31 -1.22
N LEU A 168 -10.79 10.01 -0.40
CA LEU A 168 -9.58 9.28 -0.79
C LEU A 168 -9.67 7.83 -0.31
N VAL A 169 -9.40 6.88 -1.20
CA VAL A 169 -9.18 5.46 -0.87
C VAL A 169 -7.79 5.06 -1.34
N ALA A 170 -6.93 4.62 -0.43
CA ALA A 170 -5.57 4.23 -0.78
C ALA A 170 -5.04 3.13 0.15
N PRO A 171 -4.25 2.17 -0.35
CA PRO A 171 -3.40 1.36 0.48
C PRO A 171 -2.26 2.22 1.00
N VAL A 172 -2.09 2.27 2.32
CA VAL A 172 -0.97 2.91 3.00
C VAL A 172 -0.10 1.80 3.56
N ALA A 173 1.19 1.82 3.23
CA ALA A 173 2.20 0.89 3.72
C ALA A 173 3.27 1.66 4.49
N ARG A 174 3.10 1.77 5.82
CA ARG A 174 4.08 2.47 6.69
C ARG A 174 5.32 1.62 6.88
N ASP A 175 6.35 2.22 7.49
CA ASP A 175 7.65 1.55 7.69
C ASP A 175 7.48 0.19 8.39
N PHE A 176 6.62 0.09 9.41
CA PHE A 176 6.34 -1.14 10.17
C PHE A 176 5.43 -2.14 9.42
N TRP A 177 5.78 -2.51 8.19
CA TRP A 177 5.11 -3.45 7.24
C TRP A 177 3.60 -3.26 6.96
N SER A 178 2.91 -2.38 7.67
CA SER A 178 1.45 -2.27 7.73
C SER A 178 0.84 -1.79 6.42
N GLY A 179 0.58 -2.72 5.51
CA GLY A 179 -0.28 -2.52 4.35
C GLY A 179 -1.74 -2.50 4.79
N ALA A 180 -2.31 -1.31 4.98
CA ALA A 180 -3.70 -1.11 5.37
C ALA A 180 -4.41 -0.18 4.40
N LEU A 181 -5.68 -0.44 4.13
CA LEU A 181 -6.49 0.46 3.33
C LEU A 181 -7.00 1.62 4.19
N VAL A 182 -6.89 2.86 3.73
CA VAL A 182 -7.53 4.02 4.38
C VAL A 182 -8.68 4.53 3.53
N ARG A 183 -9.71 5.05 4.20
CA ARG A 183 -10.78 5.83 3.58
C ARG A 183 -10.86 7.18 4.27
N LEU A 184 -10.36 8.24 3.63
CA LEU A 184 -10.29 9.57 4.21
C LEU A 184 -11.33 10.52 3.58
N HIS A 185 -11.98 11.32 4.42
CA HIS A 185 -12.87 12.41 4.02
C HIS A 185 -12.14 13.74 4.15
N VAL A 186 -12.05 14.47 3.05
CA VAL A 186 -11.51 15.83 3.03
C VAL A 186 -12.52 16.79 3.64
N GLN A 187 -12.11 17.51 4.67
CA GLN A 187 -12.89 18.51 5.38
C GLN A 187 -12.78 19.88 4.68
N GLU A 188 -13.64 20.82 5.07
CA GLU A 188 -13.64 22.21 4.56
C GLU A 188 -12.32 22.94 4.82
N ASP A 189 -11.60 22.59 5.88
CA ASP A 189 -10.30 23.20 6.23
C ASP A 189 -9.10 22.56 5.50
N GLY A 190 -9.35 21.58 4.63
CA GLY A 190 -8.34 20.83 3.88
C GLY A 190 -7.71 19.65 4.65
N THR A 191 -8.06 19.44 5.92
CA THR A 191 -7.70 18.24 6.68
C THR A 191 -8.43 17.04 6.10
N ALA A 192 -7.81 15.86 6.07
CA ALA A 192 -8.51 14.61 5.74
C ALA A 192 -8.52 13.65 6.93
N VAL A 193 -9.67 13.07 7.25
CA VAL A 193 -9.85 12.18 8.41
C VAL A 193 -10.66 10.96 8.01
N GLY A 194 -10.27 9.79 8.50
CA GLY A 194 -11.11 8.60 8.38
C GLY A 194 -10.44 7.30 8.86
N PRO A 195 -11.18 6.18 8.82
CA PRO A 195 -10.73 4.93 9.40
C PRO A 195 -9.73 4.18 8.49
N PHE A 196 -8.95 3.30 9.12
CA PHE A 196 -8.38 2.16 8.42
C PHE A 196 -9.49 1.13 8.16
N CYS A 197 -9.44 0.52 6.99
CA CYS A 197 -10.41 -0.41 6.48
C CYS A 197 -9.68 -1.72 6.18
N GLY A 198 -9.08 -2.36 7.18
CA GLY A 198 -8.41 -3.66 7.04
C GLY A 198 -7.16 -3.68 6.15
N SER A 199 -6.61 -4.87 5.94
CA SER A 199 -5.35 -5.08 5.20
C SER A 199 -5.50 -4.82 3.70
N ALA A 200 -4.48 -4.21 3.11
CA ALA A 200 -4.30 -4.13 1.66
C ALA A 200 -2.81 -4.06 1.33
N MET A 201 -2.31 -5.09 0.64
CA MET A 201 -0.94 -5.14 0.15
C MET A 201 -0.92 -4.77 -1.34
N TYR A 202 -0.19 -3.73 -1.66
CA TYR A 202 -0.01 -3.22 -3.01
C TYR A 202 1.48 -2.95 -3.26
N MET A 203 1.89 -2.98 -4.53
CA MET A 203 3.22 -2.54 -4.91
C MET A 203 3.39 -1.06 -4.55
N PRO A 204 4.53 -0.64 -3.97
CA PRO A 204 4.76 0.76 -3.65
C PRO A 204 4.68 1.63 -4.90
N MET A 205 4.03 2.79 -4.78
CA MET A 205 4.25 3.90 -5.70
C MET A 205 5.77 4.11 -5.85
N ARG A 206 6.27 4.34 -7.08
CA ARG A 206 7.72 4.41 -7.35
C ARG A 206 8.44 5.40 -6.44
N ALA A 207 7.90 6.61 -6.28
CA ALA A 207 8.43 7.64 -5.38
C ALA A 207 8.37 7.26 -3.89
N HIS A 208 7.54 6.29 -3.52
CA HIS A 208 7.33 5.83 -2.14
C HIS A 208 8.01 4.48 -1.86
N ARG A 209 8.84 3.99 -2.79
CA ARG A 209 9.62 2.76 -2.56
C ARG A 209 10.47 2.86 -1.31
N PRO A 210 10.64 1.74 -0.60
CA PRO A 210 11.37 1.77 0.65
C PRO A 210 12.87 1.75 0.44
N VAL A 211 13.52 2.65 1.17
CA VAL A 211 14.96 2.67 1.32
C VAL A 211 15.35 1.50 2.20
N LEU A 212 16.40 0.78 1.81
CA LEU A 212 16.97 -0.28 2.63
C LEU A 212 17.85 0.36 3.70
N HIS A 213 17.67 -0.04 4.96
CA HIS A 213 18.56 0.36 6.04
C HIS A 213 19.79 -0.54 6.03
N GLU A 214 20.97 0.06 6.10
CA GLU A 214 22.20 -0.68 6.38
C GLU A 214 22.23 -1.02 7.88
N ILE A 215 22.57 -2.26 8.22
CA ILE A 215 22.65 -2.72 9.61
C ILE A 215 24.12 -2.77 10.02
N GLU A 216 24.45 -2.20 11.18
CA GLU A 216 25.82 -2.13 11.67
C GLU A 216 26.16 -3.21 12.72
N GLY A 217 27.44 -3.56 12.81
CA GLY A 217 27.99 -4.32 13.94
C GLY A 217 27.64 -5.81 13.98
N ASN A 218 28.03 -6.45 15.09
CA ASN A 218 27.83 -7.88 15.31
C ASN A 218 26.54 -8.14 16.09
N GLY A 219 25.86 -9.23 15.73
CA GLY A 219 24.64 -9.67 16.41
C GLY A 219 24.88 -10.06 17.87
N ARG A 220 24.06 -9.54 18.77
CA ARG A 220 24.03 -9.86 20.20
C ARG A 220 22.76 -10.66 20.50
N PRO A 221 22.87 -11.89 21.01
CA PRO A 221 21.70 -12.69 21.37
C PRO A 221 21.02 -12.17 22.63
N ARG A 222 19.69 -12.31 22.67
CA ARG A 222 18.84 -11.95 23.80
C ARG A 222 17.60 -12.85 23.81
N ALA A 223 17.11 -13.21 25.00
CA ALA A 223 15.83 -13.89 25.11
C ALA A 223 14.69 -13.05 24.49
N ALA A 224 13.81 -13.70 23.72
CA ALA A 224 12.61 -13.07 23.20
C ALA A 224 11.58 -12.84 24.33
N GLY A 225 11.24 -11.59 24.63
CA GLY A 225 10.14 -11.23 25.52
C GLY A 225 8.80 -11.04 24.80
N LEU A 226 8.80 -11.08 23.46
CA LEU A 226 7.64 -10.99 22.59
C LEU A 226 7.74 -12.06 21.50
N ASP A 227 6.66 -12.78 21.23
CA ASP A 227 6.60 -13.72 20.11
C ASP A 227 6.55 -12.94 18.78
N PRO A 228 7.49 -13.15 17.84
CA PRO A 228 7.52 -12.45 16.55
C PRO A 228 6.21 -12.52 15.76
N ALA A 229 5.42 -13.59 15.91
CA ALA A 229 4.12 -13.70 15.25
C ALA A 229 3.14 -12.58 15.66
N ARG A 230 3.29 -12.03 16.88
CA ARG A 230 2.48 -10.90 17.36
C ARG A 230 2.79 -9.59 16.64
N ILE A 231 3.98 -9.46 16.08
CA ILE A 231 4.42 -8.27 15.35
C ILE A 231 3.72 -8.16 13.98
N LEU A 232 3.28 -9.32 13.46
CA LEU A 232 2.56 -9.44 12.19
C LEU A 232 1.03 -9.29 12.35
N ASP A 233 0.54 -8.92 13.54
CA ASP A 233 -0.85 -8.48 13.72
C ASP A 233 -1.06 -7.06 13.17
N LEU A 234 -2.12 -6.84 12.39
CA LEU A 234 -2.34 -5.55 11.74
C LEU A 234 -2.65 -4.43 12.75
N GLY A 235 -3.41 -4.71 13.81
CA GLY A 235 -3.72 -3.73 14.85
C GLY A 235 -2.44 -3.25 15.55
N PHE A 236 -1.57 -4.20 15.91
CA PHE A 236 -0.27 -3.86 16.46
C PHE A 236 0.63 -3.14 15.45
N ALA A 237 0.67 -3.57 14.18
CA ALA A 237 1.49 -2.93 13.16
C ALA A 237 1.09 -1.46 12.90
N LEU A 238 -0.21 -1.12 13.00
CA LEU A 238 -0.70 0.25 12.95
C LEU A 238 -0.29 1.06 14.19
N TYR A 239 -0.39 0.47 15.38
CA TYR A 239 0.05 1.09 16.62
C TYR A 239 1.57 1.35 16.61
N ALA A 240 2.36 0.31 16.40
CA ALA A 240 3.81 0.34 16.37
C ALA A 240 4.35 1.25 15.26
N GLY A 241 3.76 1.22 14.06
CA GLY A 241 4.19 2.11 12.96
C GLY A 241 3.94 3.59 13.21
N ALA A 242 2.99 3.94 14.09
CA ALA A 242 2.80 5.33 14.55
C ALA A 242 3.70 5.68 15.73
N ARG A 243 3.93 4.70 16.62
CA ARG A 243 4.72 4.83 17.84
C ARG A 243 6.23 4.87 17.56
N LEU A 244 6.71 4.10 16.59
CA LEU A 244 8.12 3.88 16.25
C LEU A 244 8.40 4.34 14.80
N PRO A 245 8.36 5.64 14.50
CA PRO A 245 8.59 6.14 13.15
C PRO A 245 10.00 5.75 12.65
N GLY A 246 10.10 5.32 11.39
CA GLY A 246 11.37 4.89 10.79
C GLY A 246 11.79 3.46 11.13
N VAL A 247 11.06 2.75 12.00
CA VAL A 247 11.26 1.31 12.23
C VAL A 247 10.53 0.52 11.15
N ARG A 248 11.31 -0.29 10.44
CA ARG A 248 10.84 -1.14 9.36
C ARG A 248 10.79 -2.59 9.77
N VAL A 249 9.71 -3.28 9.43
CA VAL A 249 9.56 -4.72 9.64
C VAL A 249 9.36 -5.40 8.29
N SER A 250 9.92 -6.59 8.14
CA SER A 250 9.50 -7.58 7.16
C SER A 250 9.43 -8.94 7.85
N GLY A 251 8.54 -9.82 7.39
CA GLY A 251 8.41 -11.12 8.01
C GLY A 251 7.46 -12.03 7.26
N HIS A 252 7.46 -13.30 7.64
CA HIS A 252 6.56 -14.30 7.12
C HIS A 252 6.26 -15.35 8.20
N ASP A 253 5.07 -15.94 8.07
CA ASP A 253 4.72 -17.13 8.84
C ASP A 253 5.59 -18.32 8.41
N THR A 254 5.95 -19.15 9.38
CA THR A 254 6.66 -20.41 9.20
C THR A 254 5.79 -21.56 9.71
N ALA A 255 6.21 -22.81 9.49
CA ALA A 255 5.47 -23.96 10.01
C ALA A 255 5.34 -23.95 11.55
N ASP A 256 6.33 -23.36 12.23
CA ASP A 256 6.48 -23.38 13.68
C ASP A 256 6.21 -22.01 14.35
N GLY A 257 5.75 -21.01 13.59
CA GLY A 257 5.49 -19.66 14.10
C GLY A 257 5.72 -18.58 13.04
N ALA A 258 6.58 -17.60 13.34
CA ALA A 258 6.95 -16.56 12.39
C ALA A 258 8.44 -16.22 12.47
N ARG A 259 8.97 -15.63 11.40
CA ARG A 259 10.30 -15.00 11.39
C ARG A 259 10.18 -13.58 10.89
N VAL A 260 10.80 -12.66 11.62
CA VAL A 260 10.80 -11.23 11.31
C VAL A 260 12.21 -10.67 11.27
N TRP A 261 12.40 -9.70 10.36
CA TRP A 261 13.55 -8.81 10.30
C TRP A 261 13.06 -7.40 10.56
N VAL A 262 13.74 -6.71 11.45
CA VAL A 262 13.46 -5.32 11.79
C VAL A 262 14.70 -4.49 11.52
N SER A 263 14.53 -3.29 11.01
CA SER A 263 15.63 -2.34 10.85
C SER A 263 15.17 -0.91 11.03
N SER A 264 16.06 -0.03 11.46
CA SER A 264 15.82 1.41 11.58
C SER A 264 16.89 2.22 10.87
N ALA A 265 16.57 3.48 10.56
CA ALA A 265 17.44 4.36 9.80
C ALA A 265 18.76 4.75 10.51
N ASP A 266 18.85 4.51 11.82
CA ASP A 266 20.06 4.73 12.64
C ASP A 266 21.04 3.55 12.63
N GLY A 267 20.76 2.52 11.82
CA GLY A 267 21.63 1.36 11.65
C GLY A 267 21.35 0.19 12.60
N ALA A 268 20.31 0.28 13.43
CA ALA A 268 19.89 -0.83 14.28
C ALA A 268 19.13 -1.90 13.48
N GLY A 269 19.29 -3.15 13.90
CA GLY A 269 18.67 -4.30 13.24
C GLY A 269 18.27 -5.38 14.23
N VAL A 270 17.21 -6.13 13.91
CA VAL A 270 16.78 -7.28 14.69
C VAL A 270 16.39 -8.42 13.76
N MET A 271 16.77 -9.63 14.13
CA MET A 271 16.23 -10.86 13.58
C MET A 271 15.62 -11.68 14.73
N ALA A 272 14.36 -12.06 14.59
CA ALA A 272 13.65 -12.82 15.60
C ALA A 272 12.80 -13.92 14.96
N GLY A 273 12.89 -15.12 15.52
CA GLY A 273 12.08 -16.28 15.16
C GLY A 273 11.29 -16.77 16.38
N THR A 274 10.08 -17.30 16.16
CA THR A 274 9.29 -17.90 17.23
C THR A 274 10.07 -19.04 17.90
N GLY A 275 10.23 -18.97 19.23
CA GLY A 275 10.97 -19.95 20.02
C GLY A 275 12.50 -19.83 19.95
N GLU A 276 13.03 -18.83 19.25
CA GLU A 276 14.46 -18.55 19.12
C GLU A 276 14.86 -17.34 19.98
N ASP A 277 16.15 -17.23 20.32
CA ASP A 277 16.70 -15.98 20.82
C ASP A 277 16.67 -14.91 19.72
N VAL A 278 16.43 -13.67 20.14
CA VAL A 278 16.50 -12.49 19.29
C VAL A 278 17.97 -12.13 19.05
N LEU A 279 18.33 -11.92 17.78
CA LEU A 279 19.63 -11.37 17.41
C LEU A 279 19.49 -9.88 17.10
N GLN A 280 20.14 -9.03 17.90
CA GLN A 280 20.11 -7.58 17.76
C GLN A 280 21.45 -7.01 17.30
N TYR A 281 21.40 -6.06 16.38
CA TYR A 281 22.53 -5.44 15.70
C TYR A 281 22.47 -3.92 15.86
N GLY A 282 23.61 -3.25 15.66
CA GLY A 282 23.69 -1.79 15.64
C GLY A 282 23.49 -1.11 17.00
N PRO A 283 23.21 0.20 17.00
CA PRO A 283 22.98 0.98 18.22
C PRO A 283 21.61 0.69 18.86
N GLY A 284 21.42 1.19 20.08
CA GLY A 284 20.13 1.20 20.75
C GLY A 284 19.60 -0.17 21.18
N PHE A 285 18.30 -0.18 21.49
CA PHE A 285 17.56 -1.32 22.05
C PHE A 285 16.26 -1.53 21.25
N LEU A 286 16.39 -1.62 19.92
CA LEU A 286 15.26 -1.67 18.98
C LEU A 286 14.22 -2.74 19.32
N TRP A 287 14.63 -3.92 19.80
CA TRP A 287 13.68 -4.97 20.17
C TRP A 287 12.91 -4.63 21.44
N GLU A 288 13.59 -4.07 22.43
CA GLU A 288 13.00 -3.58 23.68
C GLU A 288 11.99 -2.44 23.42
N GLU A 289 12.28 -1.57 22.47
CA GLU A 289 11.35 -0.52 22.03
C GLU A 289 10.07 -1.11 21.43
N ILE A 290 10.18 -2.20 20.66
CA ILE A 290 9.02 -2.95 20.15
C ILE A 290 8.27 -3.65 21.28
N GLU A 291 8.97 -4.29 22.22
CA GLU A 291 8.36 -4.90 23.41
C GLU A 291 7.65 -3.86 24.30
N GLN A 292 8.18 -2.63 24.36
CA GLN A 292 7.53 -1.51 25.04
C GLN A 292 6.28 -1.05 24.29
N ALA A 293 6.36 -0.87 22.97
CA ALA A 293 5.20 -0.53 22.15
C ALA A 293 4.10 -1.62 22.24
N TRP A 294 4.48 -2.89 22.34
CA TRP A 294 3.57 -4.01 22.55
C TRP A 294 2.83 -3.89 23.88
N ARG A 295 3.54 -3.65 24.98
CA ARG A 295 2.90 -3.45 26.29
C ARG A 295 1.92 -2.28 26.30
N GLU A 296 2.27 -1.16 25.67
CA GLU A 296 1.37 -0.01 25.54
C GLU A 296 0.12 -0.35 24.68
N TYR A 297 0.29 -1.14 23.62
CA TYR A 297 -0.81 -1.65 22.81
C TYR A 297 -1.72 -2.59 23.61
N GLU A 298 -1.16 -3.43 24.50
CA GLU A 298 -1.92 -4.26 25.43
C GLU A 298 -2.70 -3.42 26.45
N GLU A 299 -2.07 -2.40 27.03
CA GLU A 299 -2.71 -1.44 27.94
C GLU A 299 -3.84 -0.67 27.26
N ALA A 300 -3.71 -0.37 25.96
CA ALA A 300 -4.76 0.22 25.14
C ALA A 300 -5.91 -0.75 24.81
N GLY A 301 -5.81 -2.02 25.22
CA GLY A 301 -6.82 -3.06 25.05
C GLY A 301 -6.69 -3.86 23.76
N ARG A 302 -5.50 -3.86 23.12
CA ARG A 302 -5.23 -4.51 21.82
C ARG A 302 -6.28 -4.17 20.76
N PRO A 303 -6.47 -2.87 20.44
CA PRO A 303 -7.48 -2.44 19.49
C PRO A 303 -7.31 -3.13 18.13
N ASP A 304 -8.41 -3.57 17.54
CA ASP A 304 -8.38 -4.14 16.18
C ASP A 304 -8.05 -3.06 15.14
N ALA A 305 -7.55 -3.44 13.97
CA ALA A 305 -7.24 -2.52 12.87
C ALA A 305 -8.42 -1.61 12.48
N SER A 306 -9.66 -2.08 12.62
CA SER A 306 -10.88 -1.28 12.37
C SER A 306 -11.14 -0.17 13.41
N GLU A 307 -10.51 -0.25 14.59
CA GLU A 307 -10.57 0.81 15.59
C GLU A 307 -9.57 1.94 15.29
N PHE A 308 -8.62 1.75 14.37
CA PHE A 308 -7.68 2.80 14.01
C PHE A 308 -8.22 3.72 12.93
N GLY A 309 -7.70 4.93 12.90
CA GLY A 309 -7.82 5.79 11.75
C GLY A 309 -6.66 6.76 11.61
N LEU A 310 -6.76 7.59 10.59
CA LEU A 310 -5.72 8.49 10.15
C LEU A 310 -6.28 9.89 9.97
N THR A 311 -5.56 10.88 10.50
CA THR A 311 -5.75 12.30 10.23
C THR A 311 -4.54 12.80 9.43
N VAL A 312 -4.79 13.46 8.32
CA VAL A 312 -3.80 14.06 7.44
C VAL A 312 -4.01 15.57 7.38
N THR A 313 -2.96 16.32 7.68
CA THR A 313 -2.94 17.79 7.66
C THR A 313 -1.78 18.26 6.77
N PRO A 314 -1.69 19.58 6.44
CA PRO A 314 -0.49 20.13 5.81
C PRO A 314 0.81 19.89 6.59
N ARG A 315 0.71 19.62 7.90
CA ARG A 315 1.86 19.45 8.81
C ARG A 315 2.29 18.00 8.98
N GLY A 316 1.51 17.04 8.48
CA GLY A 316 1.81 15.62 8.60
C GLY A 316 0.62 14.78 9.05
N HIS A 317 0.94 13.57 9.52
CA HIS A 317 0.00 12.48 9.74
C HIS A 317 -0.10 12.08 11.20
N GLN A 318 -1.31 11.79 11.64
CA GLN A 318 -1.59 11.32 12.99
C GLN A 318 -2.46 10.07 12.90
N VAL A 319 -1.91 8.95 13.35
CA VAL A 319 -2.70 7.73 13.58
C VAL A 319 -3.36 7.84 14.94
N TRP A 320 -4.62 7.44 15.02
CA TRP A 320 -5.40 7.49 16.24
C TRP A 320 -6.17 6.18 16.46
N VAL A 321 -6.56 5.93 17.71
CA VAL A 321 -7.31 4.75 18.13
C VAL A 321 -8.69 5.18 18.61
N ARG A 322 -9.75 4.60 18.04
CA ARG A 322 -11.19 4.82 18.28
C ARG A 322 -11.73 6.22 17.94
N SER A 323 -10.93 7.26 18.15
CA SER A 323 -11.33 8.66 17.93
C SER A 323 -10.12 9.50 17.50
N PRO A 324 -10.29 10.50 16.61
CA PRO A 324 -9.24 11.44 16.22
C PRO A 324 -8.54 12.18 17.37
N ASN A 325 -9.13 12.23 18.56
CA ASN A 325 -8.54 12.85 19.75
C ASN A 325 -7.56 11.95 20.51
N LEU A 326 -7.59 10.64 20.24
CA LEU A 326 -6.73 9.63 20.90
C LEU A 326 -5.59 9.24 19.96
N VAL A 327 -4.71 10.21 19.71
CA VAL A 327 -3.55 10.06 18.82
C VAL A 327 -2.49 9.17 19.46
N VAL A 328 -1.98 8.20 18.69
CA VAL A 328 -0.81 7.41 19.07
C VAL A 328 0.43 8.29 18.93
N GLN A 329 1.04 8.66 20.05
CA GLN A 329 2.18 9.58 20.06
C GLN A 329 3.48 8.84 19.76
N PRO A 330 4.35 9.37 18.87
CA PRO A 330 5.68 8.82 18.65
C PRO A 330 6.47 8.68 19.96
N SER A 331 7.33 7.66 20.06
CA SER A 331 8.35 7.58 21.10
C SER A 331 9.22 8.83 21.03
N ARG A 332 9.52 9.41 22.21
CA ARG A 332 10.55 10.43 22.26
C ARG A 332 11.86 9.72 21.92
N ALA A 333 12.49 10.14 20.82
CA ALA A 333 13.85 9.75 20.48
C ALA A 333 14.82 10.20 21.58
#